data_AF-A0AAW6H362-F1
#
_entry.id   AF-A0AAW6H362-F1
#
_cell.length_a   1.000
_cell.length_b   1.000
_cell.length_c   1.000
_cell.angle_alpha   90.00
_cell.angle_beta   90.00
_cell.angle_gamma   90.00
#
_symmetry.space_group_name_H-M   'P 1'
#
loop_
_entity.id
_entity.type
_entity.pdbx_description
1 polymer ?
#
loop_
_entity_poly.entity_id
_entity_poly.type
_entity_poly.pdbx_seq_one_letter_code
_entity_poly.pdbx_strand_id
1 'polypeptide(L)'
;MRNRNEAPAAILANVEVFDYLKEKVGERKTRTEAYCDLLDKSLAGFVSPFLRRQDYDLSPCQCHVTVSDLASEWHWHRATVRSFLDTLEALGQLERIRLAKSVVITMPLRTGTPAMPDSGREEADFATRIQEALYDWIIGKATSFDVGKSCGQIMRQ
;
A
#
# COMPACT_ATOMS: atom_id res chain seq x y z
N MET A 1 -16.40 1.59 18.26
CA MET A 1 -16.83 2.82 17.56
C MET A 1 -15.89 3.02 16.39
N ARG A 2 -16.36 2.91 15.14
CA ARG A 2 -15.53 3.12 13.94
C ARG A 2 -15.56 4.60 13.60
N ASN A 3 -14.39 5.23 13.51
CA ASN A 3 -14.27 6.66 13.27
C ASN A 3 -14.80 6.97 11.86
N ARG A 4 -15.78 7.89 11.75
CA ARG A 4 -16.59 8.10 10.54
C ARG A 4 -15.86 8.91 9.45
N ASN A 5 -14.58 9.24 9.66
CA ASN A 5 -13.75 10.09 8.80
C ASN A 5 -12.44 9.41 8.32
N GLU A 6 -12.25 8.11 8.54
CA GLU A 6 -11.11 7.41 7.96
C GLU A 6 -11.36 7.19 6.47
N ALA A 7 -10.50 7.78 5.62
CA ALA A 7 -10.51 7.53 4.19
C ALA A 7 -10.41 6.01 3.94
N PRO A 8 -11.14 5.46 2.95
CA PRO A 8 -11.07 4.04 2.68
C PRO A 8 -9.64 3.66 2.31
N ALA A 9 -9.05 2.74 3.08
CA ALA A 9 -7.79 2.10 2.74
C ALA A 9 -8.09 0.88 1.86
N ALA A 10 -7.50 0.84 0.67
CA ALA A 10 -7.61 -0.30 -0.23
C ALA A 10 -6.27 -1.01 -0.40
N ILE A 11 -6.31 -2.33 -0.46
CA ILE A 11 -5.17 -3.18 -0.82
C ILE A 11 -5.32 -3.63 -2.28
N LEU A 12 -4.20 -3.78 -2.98
CA LEU A 12 -4.16 -4.50 -4.24
C LEU A 12 -3.71 -5.93 -3.96
N ALA A 13 -4.59 -6.90 -4.21
CA ALA A 13 -4.32 -8.32 -3.99
C ALA A 13 -4.72 -9.13 -5.22
N ASN A 14 -3.83 -10.00 -5.68
CA ASN A 14 -4.13 -10.96 -6.74
C ASN A 14 -4.87 -12.18 -6.16
N VAL A 15 -5.32 -13.09 -7.03
CA VAL A 15 -6.07 -14.29 -6.61
C VAL A 15 -5.24 -15.18 -5.67
N GLU A 16 -3.92 -15.26 -5.89
CA GLU A 16 -2.99 -16.07 -5.09
C GLU A 16 -2.94 -15.63 -3.62
N VAL A 17 -3.05 -14.33 -3.34
CA VAL A 17 -3.14 -13.81 -1.97
C VAL A 17 -4.38 -14.35 -1.27
N PHE A 18 -5.54 -14.33 -1.94
CA PHE A 18 -6.76 -14.86 -1.34
C PHE A 18 -6.70 -16.38 -1.14
N ASP A 19 -6.07 -17.09 -2.07
CA ASP A 19 -5.84 -18.53 -1.95
C ASP A 19 -4.89 -18.90 -0.80
N TYR A 20 -3.92 -18.04 -0.50
CA TYR A 20 -3.05 -18.20 0.65
C TYR A 20 -3.75 -17.89 1.97
N LEU A 21 -4.55 -16.82 2.01
CA LEU A 21 -5.23 -16.34 3.22
C LEU A 21 -6.42 -17.23 3.63
N LYS A 22 -7.10 -17.88 2.68
CA LYS A 22 -8.28 -18.74 2.95
C LYS A 22 -7.98 -20.00 3.77
N GLU A 23 -6.72 -20.32 4.05
CA GLU A 23 -6.35 -21.50 4.83
C GLU A 23 -6.89 -21.39 6.27
N LYS A 24 -7.71 -22.37 6.67
CA LYS A 24 -8.28 -22.45 8.03
C LYS A 24 -7.38 -23.25 8.94
N VAL A 25 -7.02 -22.67 10.09
CA VAL A 25 -6.19 -23.31 11.11
C VAL A 25 -6.92 -23.34 12.45
N GLY A 26 -7.79 -24.33 12.65
CA GLY A 26 -8.38 -24.68 13.96
C GLY A 26 -8.83 -23.50 14.83
N GLU A 27 -8.50 -23.54 16.13
CA GLU A 27 -8.80 -22.50 17.13
C GLU A 27 -7.79 -21.34 17.17
N ARG A 28 -6.79 -21.33 16.28
CA ARG A 28 -5.78 -20.26 16.24
C ARG A 28 -6.25 -19.12 15.36
N LYS A 29 -5.65 -17.93 15.53
CA LYS A 29 -5.85 -16.82 14.59
C LYS A 29 -5.52 -17.33 13.18
N THR A 30 -6.46 -17.16 12.26
CA THR A 30 -6.32 -17.56 10.85
C THR A 30 -5.35 -16.62 10.13
N ARG A 31 -4.88 -17.03 8.95
CA ARG A 31 -4.02 -16.16 8.12
C ARG A 31 -4.71 -14.85 7.75
N THR A 32 -6.00 -14.91 7.42
CA THR A 32 -6.81 -13.72 7.16
C THR A 32 -6.84 -12.79 8.38
N GLU A 33 -7.10 -13.32 9.57
CA GLU A 33 -7.15 -12.51 10.78
C GLU A 33 -5.78 -11.91 11.13
N ALA A 34 -4.68 -12.68 10.96
CA ALA A 34 -3.32 -12.18 11.16
C ALA A 34 -2.95 -11.11 10.13
N TYR A 35 -3.43 -11.22 8.89
CA TYR A 35 -3.23 -10.18 7.88
C TYR A 35 -4.01 -8.90 8.21
N CYS A 36 -5.28 -9.01 8.60
CA CYS A 36 -6.07 -7.86 9.07
C CYS A 36 -5.44 -7.17 10.29
N ASP A 37 -4.87 -7.95 11.20
CA ASP A 37 -4.16 -7.42 12.36
C ASP A 37 -2.97 -6.55 11.98
N LEU A 38 -2.17 -6.97 10.98
CA LEU A 38 -1.08 -6.16 10.45
C LEU A 38 -1.60 -4.88 9.78
N LEU A 39 -2.72 -4.96 9.05
CA LEU A 39 -3.35 -3.80 8.43
C LEU A 39 -3.76 -2.78 9.49
N ASP A 40 -4.49 -3.21 10.52
CA ASP A 40 -4.94 -2.34 11.61
C ASP A 40 -3.76 -1.72 12.36
N LYS A 41 -2.72 -2.52 12.67
CA LYS A 41 -1.49 -2.01 13.30
C LYS A 41 -0.78 -0.99 12.43
N SER A 42 -0.70 -1.22 11.12
CA SER A 42 -0.03 -0.30 10.19
C SER A 42 -0.79 1.02 10.01
N LEU A 43 -2.11 0.97 9.96
CA LEU A 43 -2.98 2.15 9.90
C LEU A 43 -2.91 2.97 11.19
N ALA A 44 -2.74 2.30 12.33
CA ALA A 44 -2.62 2.95 13.63
C ALA A 44 -1.19 3.45 13.94
N GLY A 45 -0.20 3.23 13.08
CA GLY A 45 1.20 3.56 13.38
C GLY A 45 1.75 2.78 14.58
N PHE A 46 1.30 1.54 14.78
CA PHE A 46 1.56 0.79 16.01
C PHE A 46 3.05 0.51 16.22
N VAL A 47 3.52 0.75 17.44
CA VAL A 47 4.87 0.37 17.91
C VAL A 47 4.73 -0.57 19.10
N SER A 48 5.41 -1.72 19.02
CA SER A 48 5.41 -2.70 20.11
C SER A 48 5.87 -2.06 21.42
N PRO A 49 5.20 -2.34 22.56
CA PRO A 49 5.55 -1.78 23.86
C PRO A 49 7.02 -1.95 24.26
N PHE A 50 7.66 -3.04 23.81
CA PHE A 50 9.07 -3.34 24.09
C PHE A 50 10.06 -2.46 23.34
N LEU A 51 9.58 -1.65 22.38
CA LEU A 51 10.37 -0.82 21.47
C LEU A 51 10.18 0.69 21.72
N ARG A 52 9.39 1.09 22.74
CA ARG A 52 8.97 2.47 23.03
C ARG A 52 10.07 3.53 23.27
N ARG A 53 11.35 3.14 23.26
CA ARG A 53 12.48 4.09 23.27
C ARG A 53 13.03 4.22 21.85
N GLN A 54 12.38 5.05 21.04
CA GLN A 54 12.70 5.20 19.62
C GLN A 54 12.98 6.66 19.27
N ASP A 55 14.05 6.88 18.51
CA ASP A 55 14.53 8.20 18.07
C ASP A 55 14.04 8.57 16.65
N TYR A 56 13.00 7.90 16.13
CA TYR A 56 12.47 8.13 14.79
C TYR A 56 10.96 7.91 14.69
N ASP A 57 10.32 8.66 13.81
CA ASP A 57 8.89 8.54 13.51
C ASP A 57 8.62 7.50 12.44
N LEU A 58 7.51 6.77 12.56
CA LEU A 58 7.03 5.85 11.53
C LEU A 58 6.35 6.60 10.39
N SER A 59 6.64 6.19 9.15
CA SER A 59 5.91 6.69 7.97
C SER A 59 4.45 6.16 7.98
N PRO A 60 3.55 6.78 7.21
CA PRO A 60 2.18 6.29 7.08
C PRO A 60 2.12 4.82 6.66
N CYS A 61 1.12 4.08 7.16
CA CYS A 61 0.92 2.66 6.88
C CYS A 61 2.10 1.77 7.31
N GLN A 62 2.85 2.19 8.33
CA GLN A 62 3.89 1.37 8.95
C GLN A 62 3.53 0.96 10.38
N CYS A 63 4.01 -0.22 10.77
CA CYS A 63 4.06 -0.61 12.18
C CYS A 63 5.43 -1.20 12.54
N HIS A 64 5.82 -1.07 13.80
CA HIS A 64 7.07 -1.61 14.33
C HIS A 64 6.78 -2.68 15.37
N VAL A 65 7.12 -3.92 15.03
CA VAL A 65 6.73 -5.10 15.82
C VAL A 65 7.92 -6.01 16.04
N THR A 66 7.77 -6.96 16.96
CA THR A 66 8.69 -8.09 17.06
C THR A 66 7.98 -9.38 16.67
N VAL A 67 8.73 -10.34 16.13
CA VAL A 67 8.20 -11.68 15.83
C VAL A 67 7.68 -12.36 17.10
N SER A 68 8.27 -12.06 18.26
CA SER A 68 7.80 -12.62 19.54
C SER A 68 6.43 -12.09 19.94
N ASP A 69 6.18 -10.79 19.75
CA ASP A 69 4.90 -10.18 20.12
C ASP A 69 3.78 -10.73 19.24
N LEU A 70 4.00 -10.77 17.93
CA LEU A 70 3.05 -11.34 16.98
C LEU A 70 2.79 -12.83 17.27
N ALA A 71 3.82 -13.60 17.60
CA ALA A 71 3.67 -15.01 17.94
C ALA A 71 2.80 -15.22 19.19
N SER A 72 3.00 -14.40 20.22
CA SER A 72 2.20 -14.42 21.44
C SER A 72 0.75 -13.99 21.17
N GLU A 73 0.54 -12.91 20.43
CA GLU A 73 -0.79 -12.35 20.13
C GLU A 73 -1.61 -13.23 19.20
N TRP A 74 -0.97 -13.88 18.22
CA TRP A 74 -1.65 -14.73 17.24
C TRP A 74 -1.72 -16.21 17.68
N HIS A 75 -1.10 -16.55 18.82
CA HIS A 75 -0.93 -17.91 19.30
C HIS A 75 -0.24 -18.83 18.27
N TRP A 76 0.77 -18.30 17.60
CA TRP A 76 1.56 -19.00 16.59
C TRP A 76 2.97 -19.29 17.10
N HIS A 77 3.62 -20.29 16.52
CA HIS A 77 5.06 -20.43 16.70
C HIS A 77 5.78 -19.29 15.96
N ARG A 78 6.90 -18.81 16.53
CA ARG A 78 7.74 -17.79 15.88
C ARG A 78 8.16 -18.17 14.47
N ALA A 79 8.38 -19.46 14.19
CA ALA A 79 8.70 -19.95 12.85
C ALA A 79 7.54 -19.71 11.86
N THR A 80 6.30 -19.96 12.29
CA THR A 80 5.09 -19.73 11.49
C THR A 80 4.89 -18.24 11.20
N VAL A 81 5.13 -17.37 12.19
CA VAL A 81 5.07 -15.91 11.98
C VAL A 81 6.10 -15.49 10.91
N ARG A 82 7.34 -15.99 11.00
CA ARG A 82 8.37 -15.67 10.00
C ARG A 82 7.96 -16.14 8.61
N SER A 83 7.54 -17.41 8.45
CA SER A 83 7.13 -17.93 7.15
C SER A 83 5.94 -17.16 6.59
N PHE A 84 4.98 -16.78 7.43
CA PHE A 84 3.83 -15.97 7.01
C PHE A 84 4.26 -14.59 6.48
N LEU A 85 5.12 -13.89 7.21
CA LEU A 85 5.65 -12.60 6.76
C LEU A 85 6.52 -12.74 5.50
N ASP A 86 7.28 -13.84 5.37
CA ASP A 86 8.07 -14.14 4.16
C ASP A 86 7.17 -14.38 2.95
N THR A 87 6.08 -15.12 3.11
CA THR A 87 5.12 -15.33 2.03
C THR A 87 4.40 -14.04 1.63
N LEU A 88 3.96 -13.23 2.59
CA LEU A 88 3.29 -11.96 2.27
C LEU A 88 4.21 -10.97 1.55
N GLU A 89 5.50 -10.92 1.91
CA GLU A 89 6.50 -10.11 1.19
C GLU A 89 6.71 -10.64 -0.23
N ALA A 90 6.82 -11.96 -0.42
CA ALA A 90 6.93 -12.57 -1.74
C ALA A 90 5.70 -12.32 -2.63
N LEU A 91 4.51 -12.22 -2.02
CA LEU A 91 3.25 -11.86 -2.69
C LEU A 91 3.09 -10.34 -2.88
N GLY A 92 4.08 -9.53 -2.50
CA GLY A 92 4.04 -8.07 -2.61
C GLY A 92 2.96 -7.40 -1.73
N GLN A 93 2.49 -8.07 -0.68
CA GLN A 93 1.46 -7.56 0.23
C GLN A 93 2.03 -6.73 1.39
N LEU A 94 3.33 -6.81 1.63
CA LEU A 94 4.03 -6.00 2.62
C LEU A 94 5.51 -5.86 2.27
N GLU A 95 6.15 -4.85 2.84
CA GLU A 95 7.60 -4.66 2.82
C GLU A 95 8.14 -4.69 4.24
N ARG A 96 9.38 -5.17 4.42
CA ARG A 96 9.99 -5.27 5.75
C ARG A 96 11.38 -4.66 5.81
N ILE A 97 11.59 -3.81 6.80
CA ILE A 97 12.91 -3.41 7.25
C ILE A 97 13.25 -4.25 8.48
N ARG A 98 14.15 -5.22 8.31
CA ARG A 98 14.59 -6.11 9.38
C ARG A 98 15.66 -5.41 10.24
N LEU A 99 15.40 -5.32 11.53
CA LEU A 99 16.33 -4.81 12.54
C LEU A 99 16.81 -5.98 13.42
N ALA A 100 17.83 -5.75 14.24
CA ALA A 100 18.48 -6.82 15.02
C ALA A 100 17.52 -7.67 15.89
N LYS A 101 16.43 -7.08 16.40
CA LYS A 101 15.44 -7.76 17.26
C LYS A 101 13.98 -7.50 16.89
N SER A 102 13.75 -6.72 15.84
CA SER A 102 12.42 -6.20 15.48
C SER A 102 12.30 -6.03 13.98
N VAL A 103 11.09 -5.75 13.51
CA VAL A 103 10.82 -5.50 12.09
C VAL A 103 9.88 -4.32 11.97
N VAL A 104 10.22 -3.39 11.08
CA VAL A 104 9.26 -2.38 10.62
C VAL A 104 8.58 -2.97 9.39
N ILE A 105 7.25 -3.04 9.43
CA ILE A 105 6.40 -3.55 8.34
C ILE A 105 5.71 -2.36 7.71
N THR A 106 5.83 -2.22 6.39
CA THR A 106 5.04 -1.27 5.59
C THR A 106 3.96 -2.04 4.86
N MET A 107 2.70 -1.64 5.03
CA MET A 107 1.58 -2.16 4.24
C MET A 107 1.31 -1.17 3.10
N PRO A 108 1.44 -1.55 1.82
CA PRO A 108 1.19 -0.68 0.67
C PRO A 108 -0.31 -0.45 0.49
N LEU A 109 -0.87 0.44 1.32
CA LEU A 109 -2.28 0.81 1.31
C LEU A 109 -2.52 2.01 0.42
N ARG A 110 -3.52 1.91 -0.45
CA ARG A 110 -4.07 3.06 -1.16
C ARG A 110 -4.99 3.79 -0.18
N THR A 111 -4.43 4.74 0.57
CA THR A 111 -5.16 5.56 1.54
C THR A 111 -5.60 6.86 0.87
N GLY A 112 -6.92 7.03 0.68
CA GLY A 112 -7.51 8.24 0.10
C GLY A 112 -8.45 7.99 -1.08
N THR A 113 -9.53 8.79 -1.17
CA THR A 113 -10.09 9.27 -2.46
C THR A 113 -8.91 9.55 -3.39
N PRO A 114 -8.93 9.24 -4.71
CA PRO A 114 -7.76 9.33 -5.58
C PRO A 114 -7.16 10.75 -5.61
N ALA A 115 -6.38 11.07 -4.57
CA ALA A 115 -5.36 12.06 -4.58
C ALA A 115 -4.27 11.34 -5.35
N MET A 116 -4.25 11.67 -6.63
CA MET A 116 -3.20 11.31 -7.56
C MET A 116 -1.86 11.36 -6.80
N PRO A 117 -1.07 10.27 -6.81
CA PRO A 117 0.28 10.35 -6.29
C PRO A 117 1.01 11.47 -7.03
N ASP A 118 1.95 12.13 -6.37
CA ASP A 118 2.73 13.25 -6.93
C ASP A 118 3.57 12.84 -8.15
N SER A 119 3.67 11.54 -8.46
CA SER A 119 4.14 10.99 -9.74
C SER A 119 3.09 11.02 -10.86
N GLY A 120 1.81 10.99 -10.49
CA GLY A 120 0.67 11.21 -11.36
C GLY A 120 0.40 12.69 -11.61
N ARG A 121 1.10 13.64 -10.98
CA ARG A 121 0.96 15.06 -11.31
C ARG A 121 1.56 15.36 -12.68
N GLU A 122 2.75 14.86 -12.97
CA GLU A 122 3.35 14.97 -14.31
C GLU A 122 2.56 14.17 -15.37
N GLU A 123 2.08 12.97 -15.03
CA GLU A 123 1.29 12.14 -15.96
C GLU A 123 -0.14 12.65 -16.16
N ALA A 124 -0.79 13.20 -15.13
CA ALA A 124 -2.08 13.89 -15.24
C ALA A 124 -1.94 15.23 -15.95
N ASP A 125 -0.85 15.97 -15.71
CA ASP A 125 -0.54 17.21 -16.43
C ASP A 125 -0.29 16.89 -17.91
N PHE A 126 0.42 15.80 -18.22
CA PHE A 126 0.59 15.31 -19.59
C PHE A 126 -0.74 14.92 -20.24
N ALA A 127 -1.55 14.09 -19.57
CA ALA A 127 -2.84 13.65 -20.08
C ALA A 127 -3.80 14.83 -20.30
N THR A 128 -3.80 15.79 -19.37
CA THR A 128 -4.62 17.01 -19.47
C THR A 128 -4.19 17.86 -20.66
N ARG A 129 -2.88 18.05 -20.87
CA ARG A 129 -2.34 18.81 -22.01
C ARG A 129 -2.62 18.16 -23.35
N ILE A 130 -2.55 16.82 -23.43
CA ILE A 130 -2.93 16.08 -24.63
C ILE A 130 -4.43 16.17 -24.88
N GLN A 131 -5.26 16.07 -23.84
CA GLN A 131 -6.72 16.21 -23.97
C GLN A 131 -7.13 17.60 -24.44
N GLU A 132 -6.51 18.67 -23.93
CA GLU A 132 -6.77 20.04 -24.40
C GLU A 132 -6.42 20.21 -25.88
N ALA A 133 -5.25 19.73 -26.31
CA ALA A 133 -4.84 19.79 -27.72
C ALA A 133 -5.79 19.01 -28.64
N LEU A 134 -6.31 17.86 -28.18
CA LEU A 134 -7.28 17.06 -28.92
C LEU A 134 -8.69 17.68 -28.89
N TYR A 135 -9.07 18.39 -27.84
CA TYR A 135 -10.38 19.02 -27.74
C TYR A 135 -10.58 20.08 -28.82
N ASP A 136 -9.57 20.91 -29.08
CA ASP A 136 -9.59 21.91 -30.15
C ASP A 136 -9.71 21.30 -31.55
N TRP A 137 -9.18 20.09 -31.74
CA TRP A 137 -9.41 19.30 -32.97
C TRP A 137 -10.86 18.81 -33.07
N ILE A 138 -11.38 18.24 -31.99
CA ILE A 138 -12.73 17.64 -31.93
C ILE A 138 -13.81 18.70 -32.20
N ILE A 139 -13.63 19.92 -31.71
CA ILE A 139 -14.56 21.05 -31.93
C ILE A 139 -14.28 21.83 -33.22
N GLY A 140 -13.33 21.38 -34.04
CA GLY A 140 -13.02 21.95 -35.35
C GLY A 140 -12.30 23.31 -35.31
N LYS A 141 -11.70 23.69 -34.18
CA LYS A 141 -10.93 24.93 -34.02
C LYS A 141 -9.46 24.80 -34.44
N ALA A 142 -8.94 23.57 -34.53
CA ALA A 142 -7.57 23.29 -34.94
C ALA A 142 -7.51 22.22 -36.04
N THR A 143 -6.54 22.32 -36.95
CA THR A 143 -6.31 21.30 -37.97
C THR A 143 -5.49 20.14 -37.41
N SER A 144 -5.57 18.97 -38.06
CA SER A 144 -4.76 17.80 -37.66
C SER A 144 -3.24 18.09 -37.66
N PHE A 145 -2.78 19.06 -38.47
CA PHE A 145 -1.39 19.49 -38.50
C PHE A 145 -1.00 20.28 -37.23
N ASP A 146 -1.85 21.23 -36.82
CA ASP A 146 -1.62 22.06 -35.63
C ASP A 146 -1.64 21.23 -34.34
N VAL A 147 -2.54 20.25 -34.30
CA VAL A 147 -2.69 19.30 -33.18
C VAL A 147 -1.50 18.36 -33.13
N GLY A 148 -1.05 17.83 -34.29
CA GLY A 148 0.14 16.98 -34.38
C GLY A 148 1.41 17.69 -33.90
N LYS A 149 1.57 18.99 -34.24
CA LYS A 149 2.67 19.81 -33.75
C LYS A 149 2.61 20.01 -32.23
N SER A 150 1.43 20.29 -31.69
CA SER A 150 1.21 20.52 -30.27
C SER A 150 1.47 19.25 -29.44
N CYS A 151 0.93 18.09 -29.86
CA CYS A 151 1.23 16.81 -29.23
C CYS A 151 2.73 16.46 -29.29
N GLY A 152 3.39 16.72 -30.42
CA GLY A 152 4.83 16.48 -30.57
C GLY A 152 5.71 17.35 -29.67
N GLN A 153 5.25 18.55 -29.29
CA GLN A 153 5.92 19.41 -28.30
C GLN A 153 5.68 18.92 -26.88
N ILE A 154 4.48 18.42 -26.58
CA ILE A 154 4.12 17.86 -25.27
C ILE A 154 4.92 16.57 -24.98
N MET A 155 5.17 15.74 -26.00
CA MET A 155 5.96 14.50 -25.87
C MET A 155 7.49 14.70 -25.74
N ARG A 156 8.01 15.92 -25.94
CA ARG A 156 9.45 16.23 -25.90
C ARG A 156 9.89 16.96 -24.63
N GLN A 157 8.97 17.21 -23.70
CA GLN A 157 9.25 17.77 -22.37
C GLN A 157 9.44 16.64 -21.37
#